data_AF-A0A7S2Q6E5-F1
#
_entry.id   AF-A0A7S2Q6E5-F1
#
_cell.length_a   1.000
_cell.length_b   1.000
_cell.length_c   1.000
_cell.angle_alpha   90.00
_cell.angle_beta   90.00
_cell.angle_gamma   90.00
#
_symmetry.space_group_name_H-M   'P 1'
#
loop_
_entity.id
_entity.type
_entity.pdbx_description
1 polymer ?
#
loop_
_entity_poly.entity_id
_entity_poly.type
_entity_poly.pdbx_seq_one_letter_code
_entity_poly.pdbx_strand_id
1 'polypeptide(L)'
;AKMGWVGRRALRLWLAAEAVFYLYYRFKHYQLEKRTANAPLLPPGQTLGALKQMLETVHMIQSGGEIAEPHLSLSRSTPLLSAWDKEHNGPTYASAQDLQSMLVSQERESGMEELLRDWHDARRSAGSIDLAPMAVAECERTMQQLVDKAEILALKRAEASGWFVKNPRRAERWPTTRIGELRIGNVREWVAWAFFNCVPEEVPGPRAGELEELVFEIVRWMEMDVKPGYNAEASAMRLTMDPIPSAHRPIIYYMVTHAIFSQILSFQLRGLGFAQRFSGTLLYWHRPGRRAPPGAAGPSGEAPFNEPIV
;
A
#
# COMPACT_ATOMS: atom_id res chain seq x y z
N ALA A 1 -48.73 -26.84 5.01
CA ALA A 1 -47.88 -28.03 5.23
C ALA A 1 -46.74 -28.20 4.19
N LYS A 2 -46.98 -28.10 2.87
CA LYS A 2 -45.96 -28.37 1.83
C LYS A 2 -44.75 -27.42 1.85
N MET A 3 -44.94 -26.14 2.18
CA MET A 3 -43.87 -25.13 2.22
C MET A 3 -42.75 -25.45 3.23
N GLY A 4 -43.09 -26.07 4.36
CA GLY A 4 -42.11 -26.47 5.37
C GLY A 4 -41.19 -27.62 4.92
N TRP A 5 -41.64 -28.46 3.98
CA TRP A 5 -40.82 -29.57 3.49
C TRP A 5 -39.74 -29.11 2.51
N VAL A 6 -40.09 -28.19 1.60
CA VAL A 6 -39.12 -27.59 0.66
C VAL A 6 -38.05 -26.82 1.41
N GLY A 7 -38.46 -25.97 2.37
CA GLY A 7 -37.50 -25.19 3.18
C GLY A 7 -36.52 -26.07 3.96
N ARG A 8 -36.99 -27.16 4.57
CA ARG A 8 -36.10 -28.13 5.26
C ARG A 8 -35.12 -28.80 4.32
N ARG A 9 -35.51 -29.11 3.07
CA ARG A 9 -34.59 -29.68 2.08
C ARG A 9 -33.54 -28.66 1.64
N ALA A 10 -33.95 -27.43 1.35
CA ALA A 10 -33.03 -26.34 0.98
C ALA A 10 -32.01 -26.07 2.10
N LEU A 11 -32.46 -25.98 3.36
CA LEU A 11 -31.57 -25.77 4.50
C LEU A 11 -30.56 -26.91 4.67
N ARG A 12 -30.98 -28.18 4.48
CA ARG A 12 -30.06 -29.33 4.55
C ARG A 12 -29.01 -29.29 3.45
N LEU A 13 -29.41 -28.96 2.22
CA LEU A 13 -28.46 -28.81 1.10
C LEU A 13 -27.48 -27.66 1.37
N TRP A 14 -27.97 -26.54 1.89
CA TRP A 14 -27.14 -25.41 2.29
C TRP A 14 -26.11 -25.80 3.35
N LEU A 15 -26.54 -26.44 4.44
CA LEU A 15 -25.66 -26.89 5.51
C LEU A 15 -24.64 -27.92 5.02
N ALA A 16 -25.02 -28.80 4.08
CA ALA A 16 -24.09 -29.74 3.46
C ALA A 16 -23.03 -29.02 2.61
N ALA A 17 -23.44 -28.01 1.81
CA ALA A 17 -22.50 -27.19 1.04
C ALA A 17 -21.52 -26.43 1.95
N GLU A 18 -22.03 -25.84 3.04
CA GLU A 18 -21.22 -25.15 4.04
C GLU A 18 -20.22 -26.10 4.72
N ALA A 19 -20.64 -27.32 5.07
CA ALA A 19 -19.76 -28.33 5.65
C ALA A 19 -18.65 -28.76 4.67
N VAL A 20 -18.98 -28.98 3.40
CA VAL A 20 -18.00 -29.31 2.35
C VAL A 20 -16.99 -28.16 2.18
N PHE A 21 -17.47 -26.91 2.15
CA PHE A 21 -16.61 -25.74 2.04
C PHE A 21 -15.70 -25.58 3.25
N TYR A 22 -16.21 -25.79 4.46
CA TYR A 22 -15.41 -25.77 5.68
C TYR A 22 -14.28 -26.81 5.65
N LEU A 23 -14.59 -28.05 5.22
CA LEU A 23 -13.58 -29.10 5.06
C LEU A 23 -12.53 -28.74 4.00
N TYR A 24 -12.97 -28.19 2.86
CA TYR A 24 -12.07 -27.70 1.82
C TYR A 24 -11.14 -26.59 2.35
N TYR A 25 -11.71 -25.62 3.08
CA TYR A 25 -10.95 -24.53 3.70
C TYR A 25 -9.91 -25.06 4.69
N ARG A 26 -10.30 -26.00 5.57
CA ARG A 26 -9.36 -26.66 6.52
C ARG A 26 -8.23 -27.38 5.79
N PHE A 27 -8.55 -28.10 4.72
CA PHE A 27 -7.55 -28.78 3.90
C PHE A 27 -6.58 -27.79 3.22
N LYS A 28 -7.11 -26.68 2.67
CA LYS A 28 -6.27 -25.64 2.05
C LYS A 28 -5.42 -24.90 3.06
N HIS A 29 -5.96 -24.57 4.23
CA HIS A 29 -5.21 -23.96 5.31
C HIS A 29 -4.02 -24.84 5.71
N TYR A 30 -4.24 -26.14 5.91
CA TYR A 30 -3.17 -27.10 6.17
C TYR A 30 -2.14 -27.20 5.03
N GLN A 31 -2.57 -27.13 3.76
CA GLN A 31 -1.62 -27.09 2.64
C GLN A 31 -0.76 -25.82 2.64
N LEU A 32 -1.34 -24.67 3.02
CA LEU A 32 -0.63 -23.40 3.07
C LEU A 32 0.37 -23.37 4.23
N GLU A 33 -0.01 -23.85 5.41
CA GLU A 33 0.90 -23.99 6.56
C GLU A 33 2.12 -24.87 6.23
N LYS A 34 1.94 -25.89 5.39
CA LYS A 34 3.04 -26.76 4.93
C LYS A 34 3.91 -26.15 3.84
N ARG A 35 3.41 -25.16 3.10
CA ARG A 35 4.15 -24.47 2.05
C ARG A 35 4.82 -23.25 2.66
N THR A 36 5.92 -23.46 3.38
CA THR A 36 6.83 -22.37 3.71
C THR A 36 7.39 -21.84 2.39
N ALA A 37 7.01 -20.62 2.01
CA ALA A 37 7.56 -19.97 0.84
C ALA A 37 9.03 -19.66 1.14
N ASN A 38 9.93 -20.51 0.64
CA ASN A 38 11.35 -20.24 0.69
C ASN A 38 11.66 -19.27 -0.45
N ALA A 39 11.77 -17.98 -0.12
CA ALA A 39 12.25 -17.00 -1.07
C ALA A 39 13.65 -17.42 -1.54
N PRO A 40 13.95 -17.34 -2.85
CA PRO A 40 15.30 -17.62 -3.33
C PRO A 40 16.27 -16.63 -2.69
N LEU A 41 17.29 -17.16 -2.02
CA LEU A 41 18.31 -16.32 -1.39
C LEU A 41 19.16 -15.65 -2.47
N LEU A 42 19.34 -14.34 -2.35
CA LEU A 42 20.29 -13.62 -3.18
C LEU A 42 21.71 -14.10 -2.89
N PRO A 43 22.60 -14.16 -3.92
CA PRO A 43 24.00 -14.45 -3.72
C PRO A 43 24.64 -13.50 -2.69
N PRO A 44 25.63 -13.97 -1.90
CA PRO A 44 26.31 -13.14 -0.91
C PRO A 44 26.85 -11.83 -1.53
N GLY A 45 26.61 -10.71 -0.87
CA GLY A 45 27.08 -9.39 -1.31
C GLY A 45 26.16 -8.67 -2.30
N GLN A 46 25.14 -9.34 -2.86
CA GLN A 46 24.16 -8.69 -3.73
C GLN A 46 22.99 -8.05 -2.98
N THR A 47 22.70 -8.48 -1.74
CA THR A 47 21.54 -7.99 -0.99
C THR A 47 21.64 -6.49 -0.69
N LEU A 48 22.82 -6.02 -0.28
CA LEU A 48 23.08 -4.62 0.03
C LEU A 48 22.92 -3.73 -1.22
N GLY A 49 23.42 -4.21 -2.37
CA GLY A 49 23.26 -3.51 -3.64
C GLY A 49 21.79 -3.39 -4.05
N ALA A 50 21.03 -4.48 -3.93
CA ALA A 50 19.60 -4.49 -4.20
C ALA A 50 18.83 -3.54 -3.26
N LEU A 51 19.13 -3.56 -1.95
CA LEU A 51 18.54 -2.64 -0.99
C LEU A 51 18.83 -1.18 -1.37
N LYS A 52 20.09 -0.84 -1.66
CA LYS A 52 20.48 0.53 -2.03
C LYS A 52 19.73 1.02 -3.26
N GLN A 53 19.62 0.18 -4.28
CA GLN A 53 18.86 0.49 -5.49
C GLN A 53 17.36 0.70 -5.20
N MET A 54 16.76 -0.10 -4.32
CA MET A 54 15.37 0.09 -3.89
C MET A 54 15.18 1.42 -3.15
N LEU A 55 16.06 1.73 -2.18
CA LEU A 55 16.00 2.97 -1.41
C LEU A 55 16.21 4.22 -2.29
N GLU A 56 17.12 4.14 -3.27
CA GLU A 56 17.33 5.18 -4.27
C GLU A 56 16.09 5.37 -5.16
N THR A 57 15.44 4.27 -5.56
CA THR A 57 14.19 4.33 -6.33
C THR A 57 13.09 5.03 -5.53
N VAL A 58 12.92 4.70 -4.25
CA VAL A 58 11.96 5.38 -3.36
C VAL A 58 12.31 6.86 -3.24
N HIS A 59 13.59 7.20 -3.12
CA HIS A 59 14.04 8.59 -3.07
C HIS A 59 13.69 9.36 -4.35
N MET A 60 13.91 8.78 -5.53
CA MET A 60 13.53 9.38 -6.83
C MET A 60 12.03 9.61 -6.97
N ILE A 61 11.21 8.67 -6.47
CA ILE A 61 9.74 8.83 -6.47
C ILE A 61 9.35 9.98 -5.53
N GLN A 62 9.95 10.04 -4.33
CA GLN A 62 9.67 11.08 -3.34
C GLN A 62 10.15 12.47 -3.78
N SER A 63 11.20 12.58 -4.59
CA SER A 63 11.68 13.85 -5.15
C SER A 63 10.80 14.35 -6.31
N GLY A 64 9.55 13.90 -6.41
CA GLY A 64 8.57 14.37 -7.39
C GLY A 64 8.70 13.71 -8.75
N GLY A 65 9.47 12.63 -8.87
CA GLY A 65 9.60 11.90 -10.13
C GLY A 65 9.97 12.82 -11.29
N GLU A 66 11.05 13.59 -11.16
CA GLU A 66 11.88 13.85 -12.34
C GLU A 66 12.35 12.47 -12.79
N ILE A 67 11.49 11.78 -13.55
CA ILE A 67 11.85 10.60 -14.30
C ILE A 67 12.94 11.13 -15.22
N ALA A 68 14.19 10.98 -14.78
CA ALA A 68 15.35 11.15 -15.63
C ALA A 68 14.99 10.47 -16.94
N GLU A 69 15.14 11.21 -18.03
CA GLU A 69 14.82 10.75 -19.38
C GLU A 69 15.23 9.29 -19.57
N PRO A 70 14.47 8.50 -20.36
CA PRO A 70 14.51 7.03 -20.43
C PRO A 70 15.81 6.40 -20.98
N HIS A 71 16.96 7.01 -20.78
CA HIS A 71 18.28 6.50 -21.13
C HIS A 71 18.81 5.41 -20.18
N LEU A 72 18.15 5.16 -19.04
CA LEU A 72 18.43 4.01 -18.15
C LEU A 72 17.35 2.92 -18.23
N SER A 73 16.72 2.75 -19.39
CA SER A 73 16.06 1.48 -19.69
C SER A 73 17.09 0.36 -19.53
N LEU A 74 16.79 -0.58 -18.64
CA LEU A 74 17.52 -1.83 -18.45
C LEU A 74 17.57 -2.63 -19.76
N SER A 75 18.48 -2.27 -20.68
CA SER A 75 18.90 -3.10 -21.80
C SER A 75 20.06 -4.03 -21.43
N ARG A 76 20.21 -4.41 -20.15
CA ARG A 76 21.25 -5.33 -19.70
C ARG A 76 20.67 -6.66 -19.20
N SER A 77 20.29 -7.48 -20.18
CA SER A 77 20.57 -8.92 -20.22
C SER A 77 20.13 -9.79 -19.03
N THR A 78 18.83 -10.09 -18.94
CA THR A 78 18.36 -11.40 -18.44
C THR A 78 17.98 -12.28 -19.64
N PRO A 79 18.82 -13.25 -20.07
CA PRO A 79 18.56 -14.02 -21.28
C PRO A 79 17.55 -15.18 -21.12
N LEU A 80 16.83 -15.30 -19.99
CA LEU A 80 16.17 -16.56 -19.64
C LEU A 80 14.64 -16.53 -19.49
N LEU A 81 13.98 -15.40 -19.78
CA LEU A 81 12.51 -15.28 -19.63
C LEU A 81 11.79 -14.63 -20.82
N SER A 82 12.47 -14.34 -21.94
CA SER A 82 11.89 -13.60 -23.07
C SER A 82 11.31 -14.48 -24.20
N ALA A 83 10.92 -15.73 -23.92
CA ALA A 83 10.37 -16.62 -24.93
C ALA A 83 8.82 -16.61 -25.01
N TRP A 84 8.12 -15.83 -24.19
CA TRP A 84 6.66 -15.95 -24.06
C TRP A 84 5.81 -14.74 -24.46
N ASP A 85 6.37 -13.58 -24.79
CA ASP A 85 5.56 -12.42 -25.19
C ASP A 85 6.07 -11.78 -26.48
N LYS A 86 5.54 -12.27 -27.61
CA LYS A 86 5.49 -11.55 -28.88
C LYS A 86 4.06 -11.60 -29.40
N GLU A 87 3.28 -10.60 -29.01
CA GLU A 87 2.23 -9.93 -29.80
C GLU A 87 1.33 -9.15 -28.83
N HIS A 88 1.52 -7.83 -28.77
CA HIS A 88 0.47 -6.80 -28.67
C HIS A 88 1.12 -5.43 -28.40
N ASN A 89 1.27 -4.64 -29.46
CA ASN A 89 1.66 -3.23 -29.40
C ASN A 89 0.40 -2.36 -29.32
N GLY A 90 0.24 -1.63 -28.22
CA GLY A 90 -0.68 -0.49 -28.09
C GLY A 90 -0.17 0.48 -27.03
N PRO A 91 -0.22 1.81 -27.24
CA PRO A 91 0.29 2.77 -26.27
C PRO A 91 -0.74 3.00 -25.17
N THR A 92 -0.35 2.78 -23.91
CA THR A 92 -1.17 3.21 -22.76
C THR A 92 -0.28 4.02 -21.82
N TYR A 93 -0.48 5.34 -21.82
CA TYR A 93 -0.05 6.22 -20.73
C TYR A 93 -1.26 6.44 -19.82
N ALA A 94 -1.17 5.97 -18.57
CA ALA A 94 -2.06 6.39 -17.50
C ALA A 94 -1.24 7.30 -16.57
N SER A 95 -1.67 8.56 -16.45
CA SER A 95 -1.05 9.56 -15.59
C SER A 95 -1.28 9.21 -14.12
N ALA A 96 -0.20 9.25 -13.34
CA ALA A 96 -0.21 9.01 -11.90
C ALA A 96 -1.03 10.06 -11.10
N GLN A 97 -1.44 11.17 -11.73
CA GLN A 97 -2.20 12.24 -11.06
C GLN A 97 -3.66 11.87 -10.75
N ASP A 98 -4.26 10.91 -11.45
CA ASP A 98 -5.68 10.56 -11.22
C ASP A 98 -5.89 9.68 -9.99
N LEU A 99 -4.86 8.96 -9.52
CA LEU A 99 -4.95 8.10 -8.33
C LEU A 99 -4.97 8.89 -7.01
N GLN A 100 -4.42 10.11 -6.98
CA GLN A 100 -4.44 10.96 -5.78
C GLN A 100 -5.83 11.53 -5.47
N SER A 101 -6.72 11.63 -6.46
CA SER A 101 -8.07 12.18 -6.27
C SER A 101 -9.06 11.19 -5.62
N MET A 102 -8.73 9.89 -5.57
CA MET A 102 -9.64 8.84 -5.10
C MET A 102 -9.42 8.39 -3.65
N LEU A 103 -8.37 8.87 -2.98
CA LEU A 103 -8.02 8.44 -1.61
C LEU A 103 -8.58 9.34 -0.49
N VAL A 104 -9.40 10.34 -0.81
CA VAL A 104 -10.08 11.14 0.22
C VAL A 104 -11.41 10.48 0.56
N SER A 105 -11.39 9.57 1.54
CA SER A 105 -12.59 9.20 2.28
C SER A 105 -12.30 9.17 3.78
N GLN A 106 -13.15 9.91 4.46
CA GLN A 106 -13.05 10.48 5.79
C GLN A 106 -13.57 9.50 6.85
N GLU A 107 -12.70 8.90 7.67
CA GLU A 107 -13.06 8.32 8.97
C GLU A 107 -11.92 8.46 10.01
N ARG A 108 -11.93 9.59 10.72
CA ARG A 108 -11.59 9.74 12.16
C ARG A 108 -10.27 9.08 12.64
N GLU A 109 -9.15 9.50 12.08
CA GLU A 109 -7.79 9.09 12.46
C GLU A 109 -7.18 10.02 13.53
N SER A 110 -7.37 9.67 14.80
CA SER A 110 -6.90 10.47 15.95
C SER A 110 -5.40 10.31 16.24
N GLY A 111 -4.56 10.39 15.23
CA GLY A 111 -3.09 10.43 15.39
C GLY A 111 -2.46 11.32 14.33
N MET A 112 -2.87 11.14 13.07
CA MET A 112 -2.46 12.01 11.97
C MET A 112 -3.18 13.35 12.01
N GLU A 113 -4.49 13.39 12.34
CA GLU A 113 -5.21 14.66 12.51
C GLU A 113 -4.68 15.49 13.69
N GLU A 114 -4.22 14.86 14.77
CA GLU A 114 -3.66 15.57 15.93
C GLU A 114 -2.32 16.22 15.59
N LEU A 115 -1.44 15.48 14.90
CA LEU A 115 -0.19 16.01 14.33
C LEU A 115 -0.44 17.14 13.32
N LEU A 116 -1.42 17.00 12.43
CA LEU A 116 -1.78 18.03 11.45
C LEU A 116 -2.42 19.27 12.11
N ARG A 117 -3.11 19.09 13.25
CA ARG A 117 -3.75 20.17 13.99
C ARG A 117 -2.75 20.97 14.82
N ASP A 118 -1.84 20.29 15.52
CA ASP A 118 -0.69 20.91 16.18
C ASP A 118 0.15 21.69 15.17
N TRP A 119 0.31 21.15 13.97
CA TRP A 119 0.98 21.81 12.85
C TRP A 119 0.24 23.06 12.35
N HIS A 120 -1.09 22.99 12.19
CA HIS A 120 -1.90 24.15 11.81
C HIS A 120 -1.90 25.26 12.86
N ASP A 121 -1.84 24.91 14.14
CA ASP A 121 -1.80 25.87 15.24
C ASP A 121 -0.42 26.53 15.35
N ALA A 122 0.66 25.77 15.15
CA ALA A 122 2.02 26.31 15.04
C ALA A 122 2.15 27.34 13.89
N ARG A 123 1.52 27.07 12.74
CA ARG A 123 1.50 27.97 11.58
C ARG A 123 0.72 29.26 11.83
N ARG A 124 -0.34 29.22 12.65
CA ARG A 124 -1.12 30.42 13.03
C ARG A 124 -0.42 31.28 14.07
N SER A 125 0.35 30.68 14.98
CA SER A 125 1.14 31.41 15.97
C SER A 125 2.35 32.16 15.39
N ALA A 126 2.78 31.84 14.17
CA ALA A 126 3.93 32.48 13.51
C ALA A 126 3.59 33.83 12.82
N GLY A 127 2.46 34.46 13.16
CA GLY A 127 1.95 35.65 12.49
C GLY A 127 2.75 36.95 12.71
N SER A 128 3.08 37.59 11.58
CA SER A 128 3.38 39.03 11.38
C SER A 128 4.70 39.59 11.94
N ILE A 129 5.82 39.24 11.30
CA ILE A 129 7.06 40.04 11.37
C ILE A 129 7.21 40.80 10.05
N ASP A 130 7.19 42.14 10.09
CA ASP A 130 7.44 43.02 8.94
C ASP A 130 8.91 42.89 8.52
N LEU A 131 9.20 41.95 7.61
CA LEU A 131 10.51 41.77 6.97
C LEU A 131 10.45 42.22 5.50
N ALA A 132 11.57 42.73 4.99
CA ALA A 132 11.69 43.18 3.61
C ALA A 132 11.30 42.07 2.60
N PRO A 133 10.60 42.38 1.49
CA PRO A 133 9.93 41.38 0.64
C PRO A 133 10.85 40.32 0.01
N MET A 134 12.14 40.62 -0.21
CA MET A 134 13.11 39.61 -0.67
C MET A 134 13.52 38.63 0.43
N ALA A 135 13.69 39.11 1.66
CA ALA A 135 13.97 38.25 2.81
C ALA A 135 12.78 37.35 3.14
N VAL A 136 11.55 37.84 2.89
CA VAL A 136 10.31 37.06 3.03
C VAL A 136 10.26 35.92 2.02
N ALA A 137 10.57 36.17 0.74
CA ALA A 137 10.52 35.13 -0.29
C ALA A 137 11.58 34.02 -0.10
N GLU A 138 12.78 34.36 0.35
CA GLU A 138 13.81 33.36 0.68
C GLU A 138 13.43 32.56 1.93
N CYS A 139 12.95 33.24 2.98
CA CYS A 139 12.46 32.60 4.20
C CYS A 139 11.28 31.65 3.91
N GLU A 140 10.34 32.04 3.06
CA GLU A 140 9.19 31.22 2.67
C GLU A 140 9.62 29.94 1.93
N ARG A 141 10.60 30.03 1.02
CA ARG A 141 11.17 28.84 0.34
C ARG A 141 11.87 27.92 1.31
N THR A 142 12.70 28.45 2.21
CA THR A 142 13.37 27.63 3.22
C THR A 142 12.35 26.96 4.15
N MET A 143 11.31 27.69 4.56
CA MET A 143 10.26 27.13 5.40
C MET A 143 9.47 26.04 4.67
N GLN A 144 9.12 26.23 3.39
CA GLN A 144 8.46 25.20 2.58
C GLN A 144 9.34 23.96 2.46
N GLN A 145 10.63 24.11 2.16
CA GLN A 145 11.56 22.97 2.10
C GLN A 145 11.69 22.21 3.43
N LEU A 146 11.63 22.91 4.56
CA LEU A 146 11.64 22.28 5.88
C LEU A 146 10.34 21.53 6.15
N VAL A 147 9.20 22.08 5.75
CA VAL A 147 7.89 21.43 5.84
C VAL A 147 7.87 20.16 5.00
N ASP A 148 8.30 20.24 3.73
CA ASP A 148 8.34 19.10 2.81
C ASP A 148 9.25 17.99 3.37
N LYS A 149 10.42 18.35 3.92
CA LYS A 149 11.32 17.39 4.58
C LYS A 149 10.69 16.76 5.81
N ALA A 150 10.02 17.53 6.65
CA ALA A 150 9.36 17.02 7.85
C ALA A 150 8.21 16.06 7.48
N GLU A 151 7.46 16.36 6.42
CA GLU A 151 6.40 15.51 5.89
C GLU A 151 6.96 14.18 5.36
N ILE A 152 8.01 14.23 4.52
CA ILE A 152 8.69 13.03 4.02
C ILE A 152 9.23 12.18 5.17
N LEU A 153 9.83 12.81 6.19
CA LEU A 153 10.32 12.10 7.36
C LEU A 153 9.19 11.47 8.16
N ALA A 154 8.06 12.16 8.34
CA ALA A 154 6.89 11.61 9.01
C ALA A 154 6.33 10.39 8.26
N LEU A 155 6.30 10.43 6.92
CA LEU A 155 5.87 9.31 6.09
C LEU A 155 6.81 8.11 6.20
N LYS A 156 8.13 8.30 6.03
CA LYS A 156 9.13 7.22 6.22
C LYS A 156 8.99 6.55 7.58
N ARG A 157 8.78 7.37 8.61
CA ARG A 157 8.58 6.97 10.00
C ARG A 157 7.29 6.18 10.19
N ALA A 158 6.18 6.65 9.62
CA ALA A 158 4.90 5.95 9.64
C ALA A 158 5.01 4.59 8.93
N GLU A 159 5.59 4.56 7.72
CA GLU A 159 5.85 3.33 6.96
C GLU A 159 6.70 2.33 7.75
N ALA A 160 7.83 2.79 8.32
CA ALA A 160 8.69 1.97 9.15
C ALA A 160 7.93 1.39 10.36
N SER A 161 7.17 2.23 11.07
CA SER A 161 6.40 1.79 12.24
C SER A 161 5.28 0.81 11.92
N GLY A 162 4.73 0.88 10.69
CA GLY A 162 3.69 -0.03 10.20
C GLY A 162 4.15 -1.49 10.08
N TRP A 163 5.46 -1.73 10.02
CA TRP A 163 6.05 -3.07 9.99
C TRP A 163 6.22 -3.69 11.39
N PHE A 164 5.92 -2.96 12.46
CA PHE A 164 6.10 -3.44 13.82
C PHE A 164 4.79 -3.39 14.61
N VAL A 165 4.36 -4.56 15.08
CA VAL A 165 3.10 -4.74 15.81
C VAL A 165 3.40 -4.91 17.29
N LYS A 166 2.60 -4.24 18.14
CA LYS A 166 2.66 -4.41 19.59
C LYS A 166 2.09 -5.76 20.01
N ASN A 167 2.63 -6.33 21.09
CA ASN A 167 2.14 -7.58 21.62
C ASN A 167 0.64 -7.49 22.01
N PRO A 168 -0.25 -8.35 21.46
CA PRO A 168 -1.70 -8.25 21.67
C PRO A 168 -2.14 -8.47 23.11
N ARG A 169 -1.25 -8.96 24.00
CA ARG A 169 -1.55 -9.14 25.43
C ARG A 169 -1.82 -7.83 26.16
N ARG A 170 -1.30 -6.71 25.68
CA ARG A 170 -1.71 -5.38 26.14
C ARG A 170 -2.82 -4.89 25.24
N ALA A 171 -4.01 -4.69 25.81
CA ALA A 171 -5.16 -4.10 25.14
C ALA A 171 -4.93 -2.62 24.85
N GLU A 172 -3.95 -2.30 24.00
CA GLU A 172 -3.78 -0.96 23.45
C GLU A 172 -4.75 -0.80 22.27
N ARG A 173 -5.26 0.43 22.12
CA ARG A 173 -6.19 0.80 21.05
C ARG A 173 -5.57 0.69 19.66
N TRP A 174 -4.24 0.79 19.57
CA TRP A 174 -3.50 0.83 18.31
C TRP A 174 -2.46 -0.29 18.27
N PRO A 175 -2.48 -1.13 17.23
CA PRO A 175 -1.56 -2.25 17.14
C PRO A 175 -0.14 -1.84 16.70
N THR A 176 0.09 -0.60 16.27
CA THR A 176 1.40 -0.17 15.73
C THR A 176 2.35 0.29 16.84
N THR A 177 3.62 -0.08 16.69
CA THR A 177 4.68 0.32 17.63
C THR A 177 5.13 1.75 17.38
N ARG A 178 5.29 2.56 18.43
CA ARG A 178 5.82 3.92 18.26
C ARG A 178 7.31 3.87 17.95
N ILE A 179 7.79 4.79 17.13
CA ILE A 179 9.19 4.82 16.67
C ILE A 179 10.20 4.91 17.81
N GLY A 180 9.91 5.68 18.86
CA GLY A 180 10.78 5.77 20.03
C GLY A 180 10.83 4.50 20.90
N GLU A 181 9.91 3.56 20.69
CA GLU A 181 9.88 2.26 21.36
C GLU A 181 10.67 1.19 20.59
N LEU A 182 10.95 1.41 19.30
CA LEU A 182 11.72 0.49 18.48
C LEU A 182 13.20 0.46 18.90
N ARG A 183 13.77 -0.74 18.88
CA ARG A 183 15.18 -0.99 19.22
C ARG A 183 15.87 -1.70 18.06
N ILE A 184 17.20 -1.64 18.06
CA ILE A 184 17.99 -2.19 16.95
C ILE A 184 17.76 -3.69 16.77
N GLY A 185 17.51 -4.42 17.85
CA GLY A 185 17.17 -5.84 17.80
C GLY A 185 15.87 -6.13 17.05
N ASN A 186 14.85 -5.26 17.17
CA ASN A 186 13.60 -5.42 16.44
C ASN A 186 13.81 -5.20 14.93
N VAL A 187 14.59 -4.17 14.57
CA VAL A 187 14.95 -3.91 13.16
C VAL A 187 15.76 -5.08 12.60
N ARG A 188 16.71 -5.63 13.37
CA ARG A 188 17.48 -6.82 12.98
C ARG A 188 16.56 -8.02 12.70
N GLU A 189 15.56 -8.27 13.53
CA GLU A 189 14.56 -9.31 13.31
C GLU A 189 13.81 -9.12 11.98
N TRP A 190 13.36 -7.89 11.71
CA TRP A 190 12.68 -7.55 10.47
C TRP A 190 13.58 -7.74 9.23
N VAL A 191 14.84 -7.29 9.28
CA VAL A 191 15.79 -7.42 8.16
C VAL A 191 16.18 -8.88 7.92
N ALA A 192 16.40 -9.66 8.98
CA ALA A 192 16.68 -11.10 8.87
C ALA A 192 15.54 -11.82 8.14
N TRP A 193 14.30 -11.51 8.52
CA TRP A 193 13.12 -12.02 7.83
C TRP A 193 13.07 -11.58 6.36
N ALA A 194 13.20 -10.27 6.09
CA ALA A 194 13.01 -9.72 4.76
C ALA A 194 14.04 -10.22 3.73
N PHE A 195 15.31 -10.35 4.11
CA PHE A 195 16.40 -10.68 3.18
C PHE A 195 16.86 -12.14 3.23
N PHE A 196 16.66 -12.82 4.36
CA PHE A 196 17.15 -14.17 4.59
C PHE A 196 16.02 -15.18 4.88
N ASN A 197 14.79 -14.70 5.10
CA ASN A 197 13.65 -15.55 5.46
C ASN A 197 14.00 -16.49 6.62
N CYS A 198 14.75 -16.00 7.62
CA CYS A 198 15.08 -16.70 8.87
C CYS A 198 15.04 -15.76 10.09
N VAL A 199 15.19 -16.33 11.29
CA VAL A 199 15.34 -15.58 12.54
C VAL A 199 16.80 -15.06 12.65
N PRO A 200 17.09 -13.92 13.30
CA PRO A 200 18.46 -13.38 13.36
C PRO A 200 19.55 -14.37 13.78
N GLU A 201 19.25 -15.28 14.72
CA GLU A 201 20.19 -16.30 15.21
C GLU A 201 20.46 -17.41 14.18
N GLU A 202 19.58 -17.58 13.19
CA GLU A 202 19.69 -18.59 12.14
C GLU A 202 20.40 -18.06 10.89
N VAL A 203 20.76 -16.77 10.85
CA VAL A 203 21.51 -16.19 9.74
C VAL A 203 22.88 -16.88 9.65
N PRO A 204 23.28 -17.42 8.48
CA PRO A 204 24.57 -18.09 8.34
C PRO A 204 25.70 -17.17 8.79
N GLY A 205 26.60 -17.69 9.64
CA GLY A 205 27.71 -16.90 10.22
C GLY A 205 28.49 -16.02 9.22
N PRO A 206 28.84 -16.51 8.01
CA PRO A 206 29.50 -15.70 6.98
C PRO A 206 28.70 -14.48 6.50
N ARG A 207 27.37 -14.48 6.69
CA ARG A 207 26.44 -13.41 6.28
C ARG A 207 25.96 -12.54 7.44
N ALA A 208 26.40 -12.81 8.68
CA ALA A 208 26.03 -11.98 9.82
C ALA A 208 26.49 -10.52 9.67
N GLY A 209 27.67 -10.29 9.06
CA GLY A 209 28.14 -8.94 8.74
C GLY A 209 27.24 -8.22 7.72
N GLU A 210 26.78 -8.95 6.69
CA GLU A 210 25.85 -8.44 5.68
C GLU A 210 24.51 -8.03 6.32
N LEU A 211 24.00 -8.80 7.29
CA LEU A 211 22.81 -8.44 8.06
C LEU A 211 22.98 -7.11 8.82
N GLU A 212 24.10 -6.92 9.53
CA GLU A 212 24.34 -5.68 10.29
C GLU A 212 24.48 -4.47 9.37
N GLU A 213 25.12 -4.64 8.20
CA GLU A 213 25.20 -3.57 7.17
C GLU A 213 23.82 -3.19 6.65
N LEU A 214 22.95 -4.16 6.34
CA LEU A 214 21.58 -3.91 5.93
C LEU A 214 20.77 -3.18 7.02
N VAL A 215 20.89 -3.62 8.28
CA VAL A 215 20.24 -2.98 9.43
C VAL A 215 20.70 -1.53 9.55
N PHE A 216 22.01 -1.29 9.46
CA PHE A 216 22.58 0.06 9.54
C PHE A 216 22.08 0.96 8.41
N GLU A 217 22.07 0.45 7.16
CA GLU A 217 21.58 1.22 6.01
C GLU A 217 20.09 1.57 6.13
N ILE A 218 19.27 0.65 6.62
CA ILE A 218 17.84 0.90 6.84
C ILE A 218 17.64 1.93 7.96
N VAL A 219 18.32 1.78 9.10
CA VAL A 219 18.25 2.77 10.21
C VAL A 219 18.68 4.15 9.74
N ARG A 220 19.75 4.23 8.94
CA ARG A 220 20.24 5.46 8.33
C ARG A 220 19.20 6.08 7.40
N TRP A 221 18.60 5.29 6.52
CA TRP A 221 17.59 5.77 5.56
C TRP A 221 16.31 6.28 6.24
N MET A 222 15.91 5.64 7.35
CA MET A 222 14.75 6.05 8.15
C MET A 222 15.00 7.30 8.99
N GLU A 223 16.26 7.74 9.12
CA GLU A 223 16.67 8.87 9.98
C GLU A 223 16.09 8.72 11.40
N MET A 224 16.21 7.50 11.94
CA MET A 224 15.70 7.12 13.25
C MET A 224 16.85 6.99 14.26
N ASP A 225 16.69 7.61 15.43
CA ASP A 225 17.55 7.36 16.59
C ASP A 225 17.08 6.08 17.30
N VAL A 226 17.57 4.95 16.81
CA VAL A 226 17.21 3.63 17.33
C VAL A 226 18.13 3.28 18.50
N LYS A 227 17.54 3.16 19.69
CA LYS A 227 18.28 2.79 20.89
C LYS A 227 18.79 1.33 20.81
N PRO A 228 19.94 1.02 21.41
CA PRO A 228 20.41 -0.36 21.51
C PRO A 228 19.46 -1.22 22.35
N GLY A 229 19.50 -2.53 22.11
CA GLY A 229 18.70 -3.55 22.80
C GLY A 229 17.60 -4.18 21.93
N TYR A 230 16.72 -4.94 22.58
CA TYR A 230 15.51 -5.55 21.99
C TYR A 230 14.30 -5.16 22.84
N ASN A 231 13.21 -4.74 22.21
CA ASN A 231 11.96 -4.47 22.91
C ASN A 231 11.00 -5.65 22.72
N ALA A 232 10.70 -6.39 23.78
CA ALA A 232 9.79 -7.54 23.75
C ALA A 232 8.31 -7.18 23.54
N GLU A 233 7.95 -5.90 23.71
CA GLU A 233 6.60 -5.41 23.42
C GLU A 233 6.37 -5.14 21.94
N ALA A 234 7.45 -5.04 21.14
CA ALA A 234 7.39 -4.80 19.70
C ALA A 234 7.84 -6.05 18.94
N SER A 235 7.03 -6.51 17.99
CA SER A 235 7.38 -7.63 17.10
C SER A 235 7.39 -7.16 15.67
N ALA A 236 8.40 -7.55 14.90
CA ALA A 236 8.39 -7.35 13.46
C ALA A 236 7.26 -8.18 12.83
N MET A 237 6.53 -7.61 11.87
CA MET A 237 5.55 -8.33 11.06
C MET A 237 6.27 -9.14 9.98
N ARG A 238 6.15 -10.46 10.04
CA ARG A 238 6.85 -11.39 9.15
C ARG A 238 5.85 -12.13 8.28
N LEU A 239 5.49 -11.56 7.13
CA LEU A 239 4.38 -12.03 6.29
C LEU A 239 4.48 -13.51 5.87
N THR A 240 5.69 -14.07 5.80
CA THR A 240 5.92 -15.47 5.40
C THR A 240 6.10 -16.43 6.57
N MET A 241 6.35 -15.94 7.79
CA MET A 241 6.61 -16.76 8.98
C MET A 241 5.49 -16.69 10.01
N ASP A 242 4.88 -15.52 10.17
CA ASP A 242 3.84 -15.34 11.14
C ASP A 242 2.57 -16.07 10.66
N PRO A 243 1.89 -16.80 11.55
CA PRO A 243 0.65 -17.46 11.19
C PRO A 243 -0.37 -16.42 10.78
N ILE A 244 -0.73 -16.38 9.49
CA ILE A 244 -1.78 -15.50 9.00
C ILE A 244 -3.07 -15.95 9.68
N PRO A 245 -3.70 -15.11 10.54
CA PRO A 245 -4.95 -15.47 11.19
C PRO A 245 -6.06 -15.50 10.15
N SER A 246 -6.17 -16.60 9.42
CA SER A 246 -7.26 -16.83 8.49
C SER A 246 -8.45 -17.31 9.31
N ALA A 247 -9.51 -16.51 9.35
CA ALA A 247 -10.79 -16.92 9.88
C ALA A 247 -11.64 -17.48 8.73
N HIS A 248 -12.28 -18.62 8.95
CA HIS A 248 -13.26 -19.16 8.02
C HIS A 248 -14.42 -18.17 7.86
N ARG A 249 -14.63 -17.65 6.64
CA ARG A 249 -15.78 -16.82 6.30
C ARG A 249 -16.85 -17.73 5.69
N PRO A 250 -18.06 -17.83 6.27
CA PRO A 250 -19.12 -18.66 5.73
C PRO A 250 -19.48 -18.34 4.28
N ILE A 251 -19.99 -19.30 3.50
CA ILE A 251 -20.35 -19.08 2.08
C ILE A 251 -21.38 -17.96 1.95
N ILE A 252 -22.29 -17.84 2.92
CA ILE A 252 -23.29 -16.76 2.94
C ILE A 252 -22.64 -15.37 2.94
N TYR A 253 -21.48 -15.20 3.58
CA TYR A 253 -20.76 -13.93 3.55
C TYR A 253 -20.41 -13.54 2.11
N TYR A 254 -19.81 -14.47 1.35
CA TYR A 254 -19.45 -14.23 -0.05
C TYR A 254 -20.68 -14.04 -0.94
N MET A 255 -21.74 -14.81 -0.73
CA MET A 255 -22.99 -14.60 -1.47
C MET A 255 -23.56 -13.20 -1.22
N VAL A 256 -23.64 -12.77 0.04
CA VAL A 256 -24.20 -11.45 0.38
C VAL A 256 -23.31 -10.34 -0.17
N THR A 257 -21.99 -10.40 0.02
CA THR A 257 -21.08 -9.32 -0.42
C THR A 257 -20.93 -9.27 -1.95
N HIS A 258 -20.79 -10.40 -2.63
CA HIS A 258 -20.61 -10.40 -4.09
C HIS A 258 -21.92 -10.34 -4.87
N ALA A 259 -22.97 -11.06 -4.45
CA ALA A 259 -24.21 -11.11 -5.22
C ALA A 259 -25.16 -10.00 -4.80
N ILE A 260 -25.42 -9.80 -3.51
CA ILE A 260 -26.46 -8.86 -3.08
C ILE A 260 -25.92 -7.43 -3.07
N PHE A 261 -24.81 -7.21 -2.37
CA PHE A 261 -24.25 -5.88 -2.18
C PHE A 261 -23.80 -5.25 -3.50
N SER A 262 -23.14 -6.02 -4.38
CA SER A 262 -22.77 -5.55 -5.73
C SER A 262 -23.98 -5.10 -6.56
N GLN A 263 -25.11 -5.80 -6.46
CA GLN A 263 -26.32 -5.45 -7.20
C GLN A 263 -26.98 -4.19 -6.64
N ILE A 264 -27.05 -4.07 -5.31
CA ILE A 264 -27.55 -2.85 -4.64
C ILE A 264 -26.69 -1.65 -5.03
N LEU A 265 -25.38 -1.77 -4.94
CA LEU A 265 -24.45 -0.69 -5.30
C LEU A 265 -24.58 -0.33 -6.78
N SER A 266 -24.62 -1.33 -7.67
CA SER A 266 -24.82 -1.12 -9.10
C SER A 266 -26.13 -0.42 -9.40
N PHE A 267 -27.21 -0.78 -8.70
CA PHE A 267 -28.51 -0.16 -8.84
C PHE A 267 -28.50 1.30 -8.38
N GLN A 268 -27.92 1.57 -7.20
CA GLN A 268 -27.78 2.93 -6.66
C GLN A 268 -26.94 3.82 -7.59
N LEU A 269 -25.79 3.34 -8.07
CA LEU A 269 -24.92 4.08 -8.98
C LEU A 269 -25.60 4.39 -10.31
N ARG A 270 -26.34 3.43 -10.88
CA ARG A 270 -27.17 3.68 -12.08
C ARG A 270 -28.23 4.73 -11.84
N GLY A 271 -28.89 4.71 -10.67
CA GLY A 271 -29.86 5.72 -10.27
C GLY A 271 -29.26 7.14 -10.17
N LEU A 272 -27.98 7.26 -9.83
CA LEU A 272 -27.23 8.52 -9.78
C LEU A 272 -26.68 8.97 -11.15
N GLY A 273 -26.96 8.21 -12.21
CA GLY A 273 -26.52 8.49 -13.57
C GLY A 273 -25.10 8.00 -13.88
N PHE A 274 -24.50 7.15 -13.06
CA PHE A 274 -23.24 6.49 -13.40
C PHE A 274 -23.50 5.36 -14.39
N ALA A 275 -22.62 5.25 -15.38
CA ALA A 275 -22.57 4.15 -16.34
C ALA A 275 -21.33 3.31 -16.07
N GLN A 276 -21.52 1.99 -16.03
CA GLN A 276 -20.42 1.06 -15.90
C GLN A 276 -19.66 0.99 -17.23
N ARG A 277 -18.34 1.13 -17.18
CA ARG A 277 -17.44 1.06 -18.33
C ARG A 277 -16.36 0.03 -18.07
N PHE A 278 -15.88 -0.55 -19.15
CA PHE A 278 -14.83 -1.54 -19.14
C PHE A 278 -13.68 -1.02 -19.99
N SER A 279 -12.47 -1.04 -19.44
CA SER A 279 -11.25 -0.70 -20.16
C SER A 279 -10.20 -1.78 -19.83
N GLY A 280 -9.91 -2.64 -20.82
CA GLY A 280 -8.97 -3.74 -20.65
C GLY A 280 -9.45 -4.78 -19.65
N THR A 281 -8.93 -4.76 -18.42
CA THR A 281 -9.36 -5.63 -17.30
C THR A 281 -10.05 -4.85 -16.19
N LEU A 282 -10.08 -3.52 -16.28
CA LEU A 282 -10.60 -2.64 -15.25
C LEU A 282 -12.08 -2.32 -15.51
N LEU A 283 -12.91 -2.66 -14.52
CA LEU A 283 -14.30 -2.29 -14.47
C LEU A 283 -14.45 -1.05 -13.58
N TYR A 284 -14.94 0.06 -14.13
CA TYR A 284 -15.10 1.30 -13.39
C TYR A 284 -16.46 1.94 -13.66
N TRP A 285 -16.89 2.82 -12.76
CA TRP A 285 -18.12 3.58 -12.89
C TRP A 285 -17.80 5.00 -13.33
N HIS A 286 -18.33 5.41 -14.47
CA HIS A 286 -18.14 6.75 -15.03
C HIS A 286 -19.47 7.51 -15.04
N ARG A 287 -19.49 8.71 -14.46
CA ARG A 287 -20.64 9.61 -14.56
C ARG A 287 -20.40 10.59 -15.70
N PRO A 288 -21.14 10.53 -16.82
CA PRO A 288 -20.98 11.50 -17.89
C PRO A 288 -21.29 12.90 -17.35
N GLY A 289 -20.41 13.86 -17.65
CA GLY A 289 -20.65 15.26 -17.35
C GLY A 289 -22.00 15.70 -17.92
N ARG A 290 -22.73 16.55 -17.20
CA ARG A 290 -23.93 17.19 -17.78
C ARG A 290 -23.47 17.94 -19.02
N ARG A 291 -23.98 17.54 -20.19
CA ARG A 291 -23.77 18.34 -21.40
C ARG A 291 -24.24 19.76 -21.08
N ALA A 292 -23.35 20.73 -21.29
CA ALA A 292 -23.72 22.13 -21.17
C ALA A 292 -24.98 22.34 -22.03
N PRO A 293 -25.98 23.10 -21.54
CA PRO A 293 -27.17 23.36 -22.32
C PRO A 293 -26.75 23.98 -23.67
N PRO A 294 -27.43 23.65 -24.79
CA PRO A 294 -27.02 24.00 -26.16
C PRO A 294 -27.00 25.51 -26.51
N GLY A 295 -26.94 26.40 -25.52
CA GLY A 295 -26.73 27.84 -25.68
C GLY A 295 -25.65 28.43 -24.76
N ALA A 296 -24.97 27.62 -23.94
CA ALA A 296 -23.85 28.06 -23.09
C ALA A 296 -22.49 27.89 -23.78
N ALA A 297 -22.48 27.51 -25.06
CA ALA A 297 -21.27 27.49 -25.87
C ALA A 297 -20.78 28.93 -26.04
N GLY A 298 -19.78 29.30 -25.23
CA GLY A 298 -18.95 30.45 -25.54
C GLY A 298 -18.38 30.31 -26.96
N PRO A 299 -18.13 31.41 -27.67
CA PRO A 299 -17.58 31.39 -29.02
C PRO A 299 -16.10 30.98 -29.00
N SER A 300 -15.82 29.69 -28.76
CA SER A 300 -14.51 29.09 -28.93
C SER A 300 -14.59 28.08 -30.07
N GLY A 301 -14.19 28.53 -31.26
CA GLY A 301 -14.16 27.75 -32.50
C GLY A 301 -13.03 26.73 -32.54
N GLU A 302 -13.04 25.77 -31.61
CA GLU A 302 -12.24 24.56 -31.75
C GLU A 302 -13.09 23.44 -32.36
N ALA A 303 -12.65 22.97 -33.53
CA ALA A 303 -13.33 21.96 -34.31
C ALA A 303 -13.40 20.63 -33.53
N PRO A 304 -14.52 19.89 -33.62
CA PRO A 304 -14.68 18.62 -32.93
C PRO A 304 -13.63 17.61 -33.40
N PHE A 305 -12.83 17.14 -32.46
CA PHE A 305 -11.93 16.01 -32.66
C PHE A 305 -12.80 14.77 -32.93
N ASN A 306 -12.84 14.33 -34.19
CA ASN A 306 -13.52 13.10 -34.58
C ASN A 306 -12.79 11.91 -33.94
N GLU A 307 -13.34 11.36 -32.85
CA GLU A 307 -12.94 10.03 -32.41
C GLU A 307 -13.47 8.97 -33.40
N PRO A 308 -12.60 8.09 -33.92
CA PRO A 308 -13.03 6.97 -34.75
C PRO A 308 -13.81 5.97 -33.89
N ILE A 309 -15.05 5.70 -34.31
CA ILE A 309 -15.86 4.61 -33.77
C ILE A 309 -15.21 3.30 -34.21
N VAL A 310 -14.74 2.51 -33.25
CA VAL A 310 -14.38 1.09 -33.41
C VAL A 310 -15.21 0.27 -32.43
#